data_AF-A0A2R4ZV20-F1
#
_entry.id   AF-A0A2R4ZV20-F1
#
_cell.length_a   1.000
_cell.length_b   1.000
_cell.length_c   1.000
_cell.angle_alpha   90.00
_cell.angle_beta   90.00
_cell.angle_gamma   90.00
#
_symmetry.space_group_name_H-M   'P 1'
#
loop_
_entity.id
_entity.type
_entity.pdbx_description
1 polymer ?
#
loop_
_entity_poly.entity_id
_entity_poly.type
_entity_poly.pdbx_seq_one_letter_code
_entity_poly.pdbx_strand_id
1 'polypeptide(L)' 'MLKSRIAFLLYTLSLFVLIDEYVTQGYILDPVDFINPRITHEKIWLVLLIAAIALSLRSRNPR' A
#
# COMPACT_ATOMS: atom_id res chain seq x y z
N MET A 1 6.97 16.20 11.15
CA MET A 1 5.90 15.47 11.86
C MET A 1 4.73 15.06 10.95
N LEU A 2 4.10 15.98 10.19
CA LEU A 2 2.94 15.63 9.33
C LEU A 2 3.26 14.53 8.31
N LYS A 3 4.39 14.63 7.58
CA LYS A 3 4.82 13.61 6.59
C LYS A 3 4.93 12.21 7.19
N SER A 4 5.54 12.10 8.38
CA SER A 4 5.67 10.83 9.11
C SER A 4 4.30 10.26 9.53
N ARG A 5 3.35 11.11 9.95
CA ARG A 5 1.99 10.69 10.29
C ARG A 5 1.22 10.19 9.07
N ILE A 6 1.34 10.88 7.94
CA ILE A 6 0.73 10.46 6.67
C ILE A 6 1.37 9.15 6.20
N ALA A 7 2.68 9.01 6.27
CA ALA A 7 3.36 7.77 5.89
C ALA A 7 2.90 6.59 6.76
N PHE A 8 2.78 6.81 8.08
CA PHE A 8 2.23 5.82 9.00
C PHE A 8 0.79 5.43 8.61
N LEU A 9 -0.08 6.41 8.34
CA LEU A 9 -1.44 6.15 7.88
C LEU A 9 -1.48 5.31 6.59
N LEU A 10 -0.62 5.64 5.62
CA LEU A 10 -0.53 4.90 4.36
C LEU A 10 -0.06 3.46 4.57
N TYR A 11 0.89 3.21 5.47
CA TYR A 11 1.29 1.85 5.85
C TYR A 11 0.15 1.09 6.54
N THR A 12 -0.59 1.76 7.43
CA THR A 12 -1.75 1.13 8.10
C THR A 12 -2.85 0.79 7.09
N LEU A 13 -3.14 1.68 6.16
CA LEU A 13 -4.11 1.43 5.09
C LEU A 13 -3.66 0.30 4.16
N SER A 14 -2.37 0.24 3.79
CA SER A 14 -1.88 -0.86 2.96
C SER A 14 -2.01 -2.21 3.67
N LEU A 15 -1.78 -2.26 5.00
CA LEU A 15 -2.02 -3.47 5.79
C LEU A 15 -3.50 -3.88 5.78
N PHE A 16 -4.43 -2.93 5.93
CA PHE A 16 -5.86 -3.23 5.88
C PHE A 16 -6.31 -3.76 4.52
N VAL A 17 -5.76 -3.25 3.41
CA VAL A 17 -6.07 -3.78 2.07
C VAL A 17 -5.66 -5.25 1.93
N LEU A 18 -4.49 -5.63 2.48
CA LEU A 18 -4.07 -7.04 2.47
C LEU A 18 -4.96 -7.93 3.35
N ILE A 19 -5.39 -7.43 4.51
CA ILE A 19 -6.30 -8.15 5.39
C ILE A 19 -7.64 -8.35 4.70
N ASP A 20 -8.16 -7.31 4.05
CA ASP A 20 -9.43 -7.36 3.31
C ASP A 20 -9.37 -8.38 2.16
N GLU A 21 -8.27 -8.38 1.40
CA GLU A 21 -8.04 -9.36 0.33
C GLU A 21 -7.98 -10.79 0.88
N TYR A 22 -7.25 -11.00 1.99
CA TYR A 22 -7.18 -12.31 2.63
C TYR A 22 -8.54 -12.80 3.12
N VAL A 23 -9.34 -11.92 3.72
CA VAL A 23 -10.69 -12.27 4.20
C VAL A 23 -11.64 -12.56 3.04
N THR A 24 -11.50 -11.84 1.93
CA THR A 24 -12.43 -11.91 0.79
C THR A 24 -12.09 -13.04 -0.19
N GLN A 25 -10.81 -13.23 -0.49
CA GLN A 25 -10.33 -14.19 -1.49
C GLN A 25 -9.62 -15.41 -0.91
N GLY A 26 -9.22 -15.38 0.37
CA GLY A 26 -8.49 -16.47 1.02
C GLY A 26 -6.98 -16.49 0.72
N TYR A 27 -6.46 -15.50 0.00
CA TYR A 27 -5.04 -15.29 -0.27
C TYR A 27 -4.64 -13.83 -0.07
N ILE A 28 -3.35 -13.56 0.12
CA ILE A 28 -2.85 -12.20 0.40
C ILE A 28 -2.51 -11.43 -0.89
N LEU A 29 -1.96 -12.11 -1.89
CA LEU A 29 -1.60 -11.53 -3.19
C LEU A 29 -1.75 -12.57 -4.31
N ASP A 30 -2.36 -12.20 -5.43
CA ASP A 30 -2.28 -12.95 -6.70
C ASP A 30 -1.40 -12.19 -7.72
N PRO A 31 -0.30 -12.79 -8.21
CA PRO A 31 0.53 -12.21 -9.28
C PRO A 31 -0.25 -11.83 -10.55
N VAL A 32 -1.30 -12.57 -10.89
CA VAL A 32 -2.12 -12.33 -12.09
C VAL A 32 -2.87 -11.01 -11.97
N ASP A 33 -3.23 -10.59 -10.76
CA ASP A 33 -3.96 -9.37 -10.53
C ASP A 33 -3.12 -8.11 -10.73
N PHE A 34 -1.79 -8.19 -10.78
CA PHE A 34 -0.96 -7.04 -11.17
C PHE A 34 -1.03 -6.73 -12.67
N ILE A 35 -1.20 -7.74 -13.52
CA ILE A 35 -1.25 -7.58 -14.99
C ILE A 35 -2.68 -7.45 -15.52
N ASN A 36 -3.69 -7.79 -14.71
CA ASN A 36 -5.10 -7.59 -15.02
C ASN A 36 -5.40 -6.08 -15.25
N PRO A 37 -6.14 -5.66 -16.29
CA PRO A 37 -6.46 -4.24 -16.50
C PRO A 37 -7.45 -3.65 -15.48
N ARG A 38 -8.13 -4.49 -14.69
CA ARG A 38 -9.08 -4.03 -13.65
C ARG A 38 -8.36 -3.45 -12.43
N ILE A 39 -9.02 -2.59 -11.68
CA ILE A 39 -8.53 -2.17 -10.37
C ILE A 39 -8.74 -3.33 -9.39
N THR A 40 -7.66 -3.81 -8.78
CA THR A 40 -7.65 -4.90 -7.80
C THR A 40 -7.02 -4.43 -6.49
N HIS A 41 -7.22 -5.18 -5.40
CA HIS A 41 -6.66 -4.86 -4.10
C HIS A 41 -5.13 -4.84 -4.13
N GLU A 42 -4.48 -5.68 -4.92
CA GLU A 42 -3.03 -5.71 -5.12
C GLU A 42 -2.51 -4.39 -5.70
N LYS A 43 -3.22 -3.81 -6.68
CA LYS A 43 -2.83 -2.52 -7.25
C LYS A 43 -3.02 -1.39 -6.26
N ILE A 44 -4.15 -1.40 -5.52
CA ILE A 44 -4.43 -0.40 -4.49
C ILE A 44 -3.35 -0.48 -3.40
N TRP A 45 -3.06 -1.68 -2.91
CA TRP A 45 -2.01 -1.95 -1.94
C TRP A 45 -0.65 -1.45 -2.42
N LEU A 46 -0.27 -1.77 -3.66
CA LEU A 46 1.02 -1.38 -4.23
C LEU A 46 1.17 0.14 -4.30
N VAL A 47 0.12 0.85 -4.74
CA VAL A 47 0.11 2.32 -4.79
C VAL A 47 0.26 2.92 -3.38
N LEU A 48 -0.49 2.41 -2.40
CA LEU A 48 -0.41 2.86 -1.01
C LEU A 48 0.99 2.61 -0.42
N LEU A 49 1.56 1.44 -0.67
CA LEU A 49 2.89 1.06 -0.19
C LEU A 49 3.98 1.95 -0.80
N ILE A 50 3.95 2.15 -2.12
CA ILE A 50 4.92 3.02 -2.81
C ILE A 50 4.80 4.46 -2.28
N ALA A 51 3.58 4.98 -2.10
CA ALA A 51 3.37 6.30 -1.54
C ALA A 51 3.91 6.43 -0.10
N ALA A 52 3.69 5.42 0.74
CA ALA A 52 4.19 5.37 2.11
C ALA A 52 5.73 5.38 2.16
N ILE A 53 6.37 4.57 1.31
CA ILE A 53 7.84 4.48 1.20
C ILE A 53 8.40 5.79 0.67
N ALA A 54 7.86 6.32 -0.43
CA ALA A 54 8.33 7.57 -1.03
C ALA A 54 8.24 8.73 -0.04
N LEU A 55 7.14 8.83 0.71
CA LEU A 55 6.95 9.87 1.71
C LEU A 55 7.89 9.71 2.91
N SER A 56 8.13 8.47 3.34
CA SER A 56 9.08 8.14 4.40
C SER A 56 10.51 8.50 4.02
N LEU A 57 10.94 8.15 2.81
CA LEU A 57 12.26 8.47 2.27
C LEU A 57 12.45 9.99 2.11
N ARG A 58 11.45 10.69 1.57
CA ARG A 58 11.48 12.15 1.46
C ARG A 58 11.50 12.83 2.83
N SER A 59 10.88 12.26 3.84
CA SER A 59 10.94 12.81 5.21
C SER A 59 12.29 12.58 5.89
N ARG A 60 13.08 11.60 5.44
CA ARG A 60 14.42 11.29 5.98
C ARG A 60 15.54 12.08 5.30
N ASN A 61 15.29 12.64 4.13
CA ASN A 61 16.25 13.46 3.39
C ASN A 61 15.82 14.94 3.38
N PRO A 62 15.98 15.66 4.50
CA PRO A 62 15.59 17.07 4.62
C PRO A 62 16.62 18.01 3.97
N ARG A 63 17.05 17.70 2.74
CA ARG A 63 17.81 18.67 1.94
C ARG A 63 16.96 19.91 1.69
#